data_AF-A0A2V3IMD4-F1
#
_entry.id   AF-A0A2V3IMD4-F1
#
_cell.length_a   1.000
_cell.length_b   1.000
_cell.length_c   1.000
_cell.angle_alpha   90.00
_cell.angle_beta   90.00
_cell.angle_gamma   90.00
#
_symmetry.space_group_name_H-M   'P 1'
#
loop_
_entity.id
_entity.type
_entity.pdbx_description
1 polymer ?
#
loop_
_entity_poly.entity_id
_entity_poly.type
_entity_poly.pdbx_seq_one_letter_code
_entity_poly.pdbx_strand_id
1 'polypeptide(L)'
;MYSRGITLVFAHILISYTLCAEAARFNARGVLAGAKLRCCIVYEPPIAFLNDRNYANLGIDGIIANYLNQMQGFLNWTCSSVQRYSDGSTTGFNNFITMMERCSENGTIKDDPHCKCDIGIGGWFTNSKRFGRVDFLPPFVYDSYQVIFHISDSKVSGRSPFFITTFDSRGWLCIFGLVLLFATIRMFSAFGDHARYQPLEPTVTPIRRIAHFLYNHPFFYRLRISIQRIFSRMILMPEPEDFSRPNNTFLWILKTVVTICGLFLILAYEASMTASIVQETVTSEFQSGKDFQTCRIDPKDVCLPRGGSFDTYWTEVLAKERPCHKGRSPHLMTSYEEVFQGVENRTCRFGILLESTVHSTIHRKYCGTILSNGNPIYTGGLAMVLPKDSMHTEVMSLATLKITDAATVPSLEEFYSTTGSCSAELATSLPFQKLQLFFIIAFCTGFLFLTVVVIKWTLNRIGPSTDDQDEYRSRDLNRRQEGLLPLHLNGRGDPGLPCLRVHMTILRDGRMREGPIYPEDGDGRQGPPFRRDGNALEGSVHPAYVERKDSDDSSVSTTTASS
;
A
#
# COMPACT_ATOMS: atom_id res chain seq x y z
N MET A 1 -37.46 -48.18 -1.46
CA MET A 1 -36.40 -47.23 -1.03
C MET A 1 -36.92 -45.93 -0.37
N TYR A 2 -38.20 -45.55 -0.51
CA TYR A 2 -38.74 -44.31 0.10
C TYR A 2 -39.13 -44.39 1.60
N SER A 3 -39.21 -45.59 2.19
CA SER A 3 -39.67 -45.75 3.59
C SER A 3 -38.62 -45.41 4.66
N ARG A 4 -37.32 -45.32 4.31
CA ARG A 4 -36.24 -45.04 5.28
C ARG A 4 -35.99 -43.54 5.53
N GLY A 5 -36.45 -42.67 4.63
CA GLY A 5 -36.30 -41.21 4.80
C GLY A 5 -37.30 -40.61 5.79
N ILE A 6 -38.52 -41.15 5.85
CA ILE A 6 -39.60 -40.61 6.69
C ILE A 6 -39.34 -40.88 8.18
N THR A 7 -38.79 -42.05 8.53
CA THR A 7 -38.45 -42.40 9.91
C THR A 7 -37.33 -41.54 10.48
N LEU A 8 -36.38 -41.10 9.66
CA LEU A 8 -35.26 -40.24 10.09
C LEU A 8 -35.72 -38.81 10.37
N VAL A 9 -36.65 -38.28 9.57
CA VAL A 9 -37.23 -36.95 9.78
C VAL A 9 -38.12 -36.93 11.02
N PHE A 10 -38.96 -37.95 11.22
CA PHE A 10 -39.78 -38.04 12.43
C PHE A 10 -38.96 -38.24 13.70
N ALA A 11 -37.87 -39.02 13.64
CA ALA A 11 -36.95 -39.16 14.76
C ALA A 11 -36.28 -37.83 15.12
N HIS A 12 -35.83 -37.04 14.13
CA HIS A 12 -35.29 -35.71 14.38
C HIS A 12 -36.32 -34.75 14.99
N ILE A 13 -37.56 -34.75 14.47
CA ILE A 13 -38.63 -33.90 15.02
C ILE A 13 -38.97 -34.31 16.45
N LEU A 14 -39.09 -35.62 16.75
CA LEU A 14 -39.35 -36.11 18.10
C LEU A 14 -38.22 -35.77 19.06
N ILE A 15 -36.95 -35.96 18.66
CA ILE A 15 -35.79 -35.61 19.48
C ILE A 15 -35.75 -34.10 19.75
N SER A 16 -36.00 -33.27 18.75
CA SER A 16 -36.09 -31.81 18.92
C SER A 16 -37.25 -31.41 19.85
N TYR A 17 -38.42 -32.05 19.75
CA TYR A 17 -39.55 -31.78 20.63
C TYR A 17 -39.31 -32.23 22.08
N THR A 18 -38.70 -33.40 22.29
CA THR A 18 -38.38 -33.88 23.65
C THR A 18 -37.32 -33.01 24.32
N LEU A 19 -36.28 -32.61 23.59
CA LEU A 19 -35.26 -31.68 24.11
C LEU A 19 -35.85 -30.30 24.44
N CYS A 20 -36.78 -29.81 23.62
CA CYS A 20 -37.45 -28.53 23.87
C CYS A 20 -38.42 -28.60 25.07
N ALA A 21 -39.12 -29.72 25.27
CA ALA A 21 -40.05 -29.93 26.38
C ALA A 21 -39.35 -30.11 27.74
N GLU A 22 -38.17 -30.75 27.79
CA GLU A 22 -37.37 -30.88 29.02
C GLU A 22 -36.68 -29.56 29.40
N ALA A 23 -36.20 -28.79 28.42
CA ALA A 23 -35.65 -27.45 28.66
C ALA A 23 -36.68 -26.45 29.24
N ALA A 24 -37.98 -26.69 28.97
CA ALA A 24 -39.08 -25.90 29.54
C ALA A 24 -39.45 -26.28 30.99
N ARG A 25 -39.07 -27.47 31.47
CA ARG A 25 -39.38 -27.94 32.84
C ARG A 25 -38.28 -27.68 33.86
N PHE A 26 -37.06 -27.38 33.43
CA PHE A 26 -35.99 -27.03 34.36
C PHE A 26 -36.21 -25.61 34.90
N ASN A 27 -36.75 -25.50 36.12
CA ASN A 27 -36.89 -24.23 36.84
C ASN A 27 -35.53 -23.79 37.39
N ALA A 28 -34.60 -23.50 36.47
CA ALA A 28 -33.21 -23.10 36.72
C ALA A 28 -33.08 -21.91 37.69
N ARG A 29 -34.11 -21.05 37.75
CA ARG A 29 -34.14 -19.86 38.62
C ARG A 29 -34.06 -20.18 40.10
N GLY A 30 -34.45 -21.38 40.54
CA GLY A 30 -34.43 -21.73 41.97
C GLY A 30 -33.06 -22.14 42.51
N VAL A 31 -32.17 -22.68 41.67
CA VAL A 31 -30.94 -23.35 42.15
C VAL A 31 -29.88 -22.36 42.63
N LEU A 32 -29.79 -21.20 41.99
CA LEU A 32 -28.79 -20.17 42.27
C LEU A 32 -29.37 -18.89 42.89
N ALA A 33 -30.68 -18.83 43.13
CA ALA A 33 -31.32 -17.65 43.70
C ALA A 33 -30.77 -17.30 45.08
N GLY A 34 -30.25 -16.09 45.23
CA GLY A 34 -29.62 -15.59 46.45
C GLY A 34 -28.21 -16.13 46.71
N ALA A 35 -27.65 -16.96 45.81
CA ALA A 35 -26.31 -17.49 45.96
C ALA A 35 -25.26 -16.37 45.92
N LYS A 36 -24.25 -16.48 46.78
CA LYS A 36 -23.14 -15.54 46.90
C LYS A 36 -21.84 -16.25 46.57
N LEU A 37 -21.32 -16.05 45.35
CA LEU A 37 -20.14 -16.75 44.83
C LEU A 37 -18.88 -15.90 44.93
N ARG A 38 -17.74 -16.49 45.30
CA ARG A 38 -16.43 -15.82 45.26
C ARG A 38 -15.95 -15.77 43.81
N CYS A 39 -15.88 -14.57 43.25
CA CYS A 39 -15.54 -14.36 41.86
C CYS A 39 -14.05 -14.01 41.71
N CYS A 40 -13.35 -14.74 40.86
CA CYS A 40 -11.96 -14.43 40.54
C CYS A 40 -11.82 -14.00 39.09
N ILE A 41 -11.20 -12.84 38.89
CA ILE A 41 -11.02 -12.27 37.56
C ILE A 41 -9.57 -12.45 37.09
N VAL A 42 -9.40 -12.94 35.87
CA VAL A 42 -8.11 -12.89 35.17
C VAL A 42 -8.06 -11.56 34.43
N TYR A 43 -7.09 -10.73 34.78
CA TYR A 43 -7.03 -9.33 34.32
C TYR A 43 -6.53 -9.26 32.86
N GLU A 44 -7.46 -9.02 31.94
CA GLU A 44 -7.26 -9.04 30.49
C GLU A 44 -8.09 -7.94 29.79
N PRO A 45 -7.64 -6.67 29.82
CA PRO A 45 -8.31 -5.63 29.06
C PRO A 45 -8.16 -5.88 27.55
N PRO A 46 -9.23 -5.71 26.74
CA PRO A 46 -10.56 -5.19 27.10
C PRO A 46 -11.63 -6.26 27.44
N ILE A 47 -11.26 -7.54 27.53
CA ILE A 47 -12.20 -8.65 27.72
C ILE A 47 -12.81 -8.63 29.12
N ALA A 48 -11.96 -8.65 30.15
CA ALA A 48 -12.35 -8.68 31.55
C ALA A 48 -11.28 -7.98 32.39
N PHE A 49 -11.64 -6.89 33.06
CA PHE A 49 -10.72 -6.18 33.94
C PHE A 49 -11.47 -5.53 35.09
N LEU A 50 -10.73 -5.11 36.12
CA LEU A 50 -11.28 -4.32 37.22
C LEU A 50 -11.10 -2.85 36.91
N ASN A 51 -12.20 -2.11 36.91
CA ASN A 51 -12.23 -0.67 36.75
C ASN A 51 -12.60 -0.02 38.08
N ASP A 52 -11.60 0.55 38.77
CA ASP A 52 -11.79 1.19 40.08
C ASP A 52 -12.77 2.39 40.02
N ARG A 53 -13.06 2.91 38.82
CA ARG A 53 -13.99 4.02 38.62
C ARG A 53 -15.43 3.57 38.42
N ASN A 54 -15.65 2.28 38.12
CA ASN A 54 -16.97 1.73 37.89
C ASN A 54 -17.41 0.97 39.15
N TYR A 55 -18.48 1.42 39.82
CA TYR A 55 -19.01 0.73 41.00
C TYR A 55 -20.02 -0.37 40.65
N ALA A 56 -20.46 -0.47 39.39
CA ALA A 56 -21.32 -1.56 38.95
C ALA A 56 -20.57 -2.90 38.97
N ASN A 57 -21.25 -4.00 39.28
CA ASN A 57 -20.68 -5.36 39.34
C ASN A 57 -19.39 -5.49 40.14
N LEU A 58 -19.26 -4.73 41.23
CA LEU A 58 -18.05 -4.73 42.06
C LEU A 58 -16.78 -4.39 41.25
N GLY A 59 -16.91 -3.53 40.23
CA GLY A 59 -15.81 -3.05 39.40
C GLY A 59 -15.45 -3.93 38.21
N ILE A 60 -16.19 -5.02 37.95
CA ILE A 60 -15.94 -5.84 36.75
C ILE A 60 -16.41 -5.08 35.50
N ASP A 61 -15.47 -4.88 34.57
CA ASP A 61 -15.67 -4.14 33.33
C ASP A 61 -15.07 -4.90 32.12
N GLY A 62 -15.36 -4.42 30.92
CA GLY A 62 -14.95 -5.02 29.65
C GLY A 62 -16.10 -5.70 28.90
N ILE A 63 -15.76 -6.47 27.87
CA ILE A 63 -16.71 -7.19 27.01
C ILE A 63 -17.61 -8.13 27.84
N ILE A 64 -17.07 -8.73 28.90
CA ILE A 64 -17.80 -9.67 29.76
C ILE A 64 -18.89 -9.00 30.63
N ALA A 65 -18.83 -7.69 30.85
CA ALA A 65 -19.63 -7.02 31.89
C ALA A 65 -21.15 -7.12 31.64
N ASN A 66 -21.60 -6.91 30.40
CA ASN A 66 -23.03 -7.00 30.06
C ASN A 66 -23.53 -8.45 30.16
N TYR A 67 -22.75 -9.41 29.68
CA TYR A 67 -23.07 -10.83 29.81
C TYR A 67 -23.18 -11.26 31.28
N LEU A 68 -22.22 -10.84 32.12
CA LEU A 68 -22.22 -11.14 33.55
C LEU A 68 -23.44 -10.54 34.26
N ASN A 69 -23.79 -9.29 33.95
CA ASN A 69 -25.01 -8.61 34.44
C ASN A 69 -26.26 -9.43 34.15
N GLN A 70 -26.42 -9.86 32.89
CA GLN A 70 -27.59 -10.62 32.47
C GLN A 70 -27.62 -12.01 33.13
N MET A 71 -26.47 -12.66 33.26
CA MET A 71 -26.33 -13.94 33.95
C MET A 71 -26.73 -13.85 35.42
N GLN A 72 -26.24 -12.83 36.12
CA GLN A 72 -26.57 -12.56 37.52
C GLN A 72 -28.04 -12.22 37.69
N GLY A 73 -28.62 -11.40 36.82
CA GLY A 73 -30.04 -11.07 36.84
C GLY A 73 -30.94 -12.27 36.52
N PHE A 74 -30.56 -13.11 35.56
CA PHE A 74 -31.36 -14.26 35.13
C PHE A 74 -31.44 -15.36 36.19
N LEU A 75 -30.32 -15.62 36.87
CA LEU A 75 -30.17 -16.67 37.87
C LEU A 75 -30.25 -16.17 39.32
N ASN A 76 -30.34 -14.85 39.52
CA ASN A 76 -30.41 -14.15 40.80
C ASN A 76 -29.26 -14.51 41.77
N TRP A 77 -28.03 -14.63 41.27
CA TRP A 77 -26.83 -14.79 42.10
C TRP A 77 -25.98 -13.52 42.07
N THR A 78 -25.06 -13.39 43.04
CA THR A 78 -24.15 -12.25 43.15
C THR A 78 -22.73 -12.69 43.49
N CYS A 79 -21.74 -11.86 43.13
CA CYS A 79 -20.38 -12.05 43.63
C CYS A 79 -20.31 -11.60 45.10
N SER A 80 -19.88 -12.49 46.01
CA SER A 80 -19.61 -12.17 47.42
C SER A 80 -18.36 -11.31 47.58
N SER A 81 -17.37 -11.58 46.73
CA SER A 81 -16.12 -10.84 46.61
C SER A 81 -15.62 -10.98 45.18
N VAL A 82 -14.91 -9.95 44.69
CA VAL A 82 -14.20 -10.01 43.42
C VAL A 82 -12.72 -9.84 43.71
N GLN A 83 -11.91 -10.81 43.32
CA GLN A 83 -10.47 -10.79 43.53
C GLN A 83 -9.76 -10.95 42.19
N ARG A 84 -8.74 -10.12 41.95
CA ARG A 84 -7.83 -10.34 40.84
C ARG A 84 -7.04 -11.62 41.12
N TYR A 85 -7.10 -12.57 40.20
CA TYR A 85 -6.23 -13.72 40.27
C TYR A 85 -4.79 -13.29 39.97
N SER A 86 -3.89 -13.51 40.94
CA SER A 86 -2.45 -13.33 40.77
C SER A 86 -1.72 -14.46 41.47
N ASP A 87 -0.95 -15.23 40.71
CA ASP A 87 -0.03 -16.25 41.22
C ASP A 87 1.41 -15.75 41.03
N GLY A 88 1.81 -14.81 41.88
CA GLY A 88 3.12 -14.14 41.79
C GLY A 88 3.24 -13.20 40.58
N SER A 89 4.35 -13.32 39.83
CA SER A 89 4.67 -12.46 38.69
C SER A 89 3.95 -12.83 37.38
N THR A 90 3.12 -13.88 37.39
CA THR A 90 2.46 -14.35 36.17
C THR A 90 0.94 -14.32 36.30
N THR A 91 0.27 -13.73 35.31
CA THR A 91 -1.18 -13.83 35.08
C THR A 91 -1.54 -15.14 34.35
N GLY A 92 -0.78 -16.22 34.60
CA GLY A 92 -0.83 -17.43 33.79
C GLY A 92 -2.17 -18.13 33.89
N PHE A 93 -2.98 -18.07 32.83
CA PHE A 93 -4.27 -18.77 32.74
C PHE A 93 -4.16 -20.25 33.12
N ASN A 94 -3.06 -20.92 32.73
CA ASN A 94 -2.86 -22.33 33.07
C ASN A 94 -2.70 -22.56 34.59
N ASN A 95 -2.16 -21.60 35.33
CA ASN A 95 -2.09 -21.68 36.79
C ASN A 95 -3.51 -21.51 37.39
N PHE A 96 -4.30 -20.59 36.83
CA PHE A 96 -5.71 -20.43 37.23
C PHE A 96 -6.50 -21.72 37.05
N ILE A 97 -6.40 -22.35 35.88
CA ILE A 97 -7.08 -23.64 35.61
C ILE A 97 -6.60 -24.73 36.58
N THR A 98 -5.31 -24.77 36.89
CA THR A 98 -4.74 -25.74 37.83
C THR A 98 -5.23 -25.51 39.27
N MET A 99 -5.40 -24.26 39.68
CA MET A 99 -6.03 -23.93 40.96
C MET A 99 -7.49 -24.39 40.97
N MET A 100 -8.29 -24.04 39.97
CA MET A 100 -9.71 -24.44 39.88
C MET A 100 -9.89 -25.96 39.89
N GLU A 101 -9.02 -26.71 39.19
CA GLU A 101 -9.00 -28.17 39.20
C GLU A 101 -8.73 -28.73 40.60
N ARG A 102 -7.69 -28.24 41.28
CA ARG A 102 -7.31 -28.71 42.62
C ARG A 102 -8.38 -28.41 43.67
N CYS A 103 -9.14 -27.36 43.44
CA CYS A 103 -10.17 -26.86 44.34
C CYS A 103 -11.53 -27.55 44.20
N SER A 104 -11.70 -28.45 43.24
CA SER A 104 -12.90 -29.29 43.16
C SER A 104 -12.69 -30.62 43.89
N GLU A 105 -13.67 -31.00 44.71
CA GLU A 105 -13.84 -32.35 45.25
C GLU A 105 -15.31 -32.76 45.14
N ASN A 106 -15.59 -33.79 44.32
CA ASN A 106 -16.94 -34.30 44.08
C ASN A 106 -17.96 -33.20 43.70
N GLY A 107 -17.55 -32.21 42.91
CA GLY A 107 -18.42 -31.12 42.47
C GLY A 107 -18.65 -30.00 43.49
N THR A 108 -18.02 -30.09 44.66
CA THR A 108 -18.00 -29.06 45.68
C THR A 108 -16.63 -28.42 45.79
N ILE A 109 -16.58 -27.17 46.24
CA ILE A 109 -15.32 -26.45 46.42
C ILE A 109 -14.72 -26.86 47.75
N LYS A 110 -13.46 -27.28 47.74
CA LYS A 110 -12.72 -27.62 48.96
C LYS A 110 -12.64 -26.42 49.90
N ASP A 111 -12.83 -26.67 51.19
CA ASP A 111 -12.58 -25.69 52.24
C ASP A 111 -11.06 -25.58 52.50
N ASP A 112 -10.35 -25.06 51.50
CA ASP A 112 -8.91 -24.85 51.51
C ASP A 112 -8.62 -23.35 51.34
N PRO A 113 -7.75 -22.73 52.14
CA PRO A 113 -7.36 -21.32 51.99
C PRO A 113 -6.78 -20.97 50.60
N HIS A 114 -6.28 -21.95 49.85
CA HIS A 114 -5.84 -21.79 48.47
C HIS A 114 -6.99 -21.75 47.46
N CYS A 115 -8.17 -22.24 47.84
CA CYS A 115 -9.38 -22.28 47.02
C CYS A 115 -10.22 -21.03 47.21
N LYS A 116 -9.74 -19.93 46.62
CA LYS A 116 -10.31 -18.58 46.78
C LYS A 116 -11.48 -18.27 45.85
N CYS A 117 -11.76 -19.14 44.88
CA CYS A 117 -12.60 -18.84 43.74
C CYS A 117 -13.67 -19.91 43.56
N ASP A 118 -14.92 -19.48 43.43
CA ASP A 118 -16.05 -20.33 43.08
C ASP A 118 -16.36 -20.26 41.58
N ILE A 119 -16.06 -19.12 40.96
CA ILE A 119 -16.18 -18.90 39.53
C ILE A 119 -14.98 -18.09 39.02
N GLY A 120 -14.45 -18.50 37.87
CA GLY A 120 -13.53 -17.69 37.09
C GLY A 120 -14.30 -16.77 36.16
N ILE A 121 -13.88 -15.50 36.07
CA ILE A 121 -14.34 -14.48 35.11
C ILE A 121 -13.14 -14.02 34.23
N GLY A 122 -13.26 -14.09 32.90
CA GLY A 122 -12.12 -13.98 31.97
C GLY A 122 -12.45 -14.47 30.55
N GLY A 123 -11.46 -14.43 29.66
CA GLY A 123 -11.59 -14.89 28.28
C GLY A 123 -10.85 -16.19 28.01
N TRP A 124 -11.47 -17.35 28.30
CA TRP A 124 -10.79 -18.63 28.06
C TRP A 124 -11.24 -19.31 26.78
N PHE A 125 -10.26 -19.68 25.98
CA PHE A 125 -10.44 -20.66 24.91
C PHE A 125 -10.49 -22.07 25.48
N THR A 126 -11.48 -22.82 25.01
CA THR A 126 -11.58 -24.26 25.20
C THR A 126 -10.46 -24.97 24.45
N ASN A 127 -9.65 -25.77 25.15
CA ASN A 127 -8.61 -26.62 24.58
C ASN A 127 -8.75 -28.02 25.20
N SER A 128 -8.47 -29.08 24.44
CA SER A 128 -8.49 -30.47 24.91
C SER A 128 -7.67 -30.72 26.19
N LYS A 129 -6.62 -29.92 26.46
CA LYS A 129 -5.84 -30.00 27.71
C LYS A 129 -6.52 -29.39 28.93
N ARG A 130 -7.41 -28.44 28.72
CA ARG A 130 -8.19 -27.78 29.80
C ARG A 130 -9.54 -28.46 29.97
N PHE A 131 -10.09 -28.98 28.87
CA PHE A 131 -11.32 -29.74 28.84
C PHE A 131 -11.21 -30.96 29.76
N GLY A 132 -12.15 -31.10 30.70
CA GLY A 132 -12.17 -32.18 31.68
C GLY A 132 -11.34 -31.96 32.95
N ARG A 133 -10.59 -30.85 33.05
CA ARG A 133 -9.96 -30.39 34.31
C ARG A 133 -10.82 -29.37 35.06
N VAL A 134 -11.60 -28.61 34.31
CA VAL A 134 -12.58 -27.63 34.77
C VAL A 134 -13.79 -27.69 33.86
N ASP A 135 -14.90 -27.12 34.32
CA ASP A 135 -16.11 -27.00 33.53
C ASP A 135 -16.13 -25.65 32.84
N PHE A 136 -16.18 -25.66 31.51
CA PHE A 136 -16.38 -24.45 30.71
C PHE A 136 -17.86 -24.25 30.48
N LEU A 137 -18.35 -23.04 30.74
CA LEU A 137 -19.65 -22.63 30.22
C LEU A 137 -19.59 -22.53 28.70
N PRO A 138 -20.75 -22.57 28.01
CA PRO A 138 -20.83 -22.21 26.61
C PRO A 138 -20.18 -20.84 26.36
N PRO A 139 -19.64 -20.61 25.16
CA PRO A 139 -18.96 -19.36 24.86
C PRO A 139 -19.97 -18.20 24.81
N PHE A 140 -19.64 -17.09 25.47
CA PHE A 140 -20.47 -15.88 25.47
C PHE A 140 -20.10 -14.93 24.33
N VAL A 141 -18.86 -14.98 23.84
CA VAL A 141 -18.41 -14.24 22.66
C VAL A 141 -17.35 -15.06 21.93
N TYR A 142 -17.29 -14.92 20.60
CA TYR A 142 -16.20 -15.49 19.81
C TYR A 142 -15.12 -14.44 19.58
N ASP A 143 -13.88 -14.82 19.81
CA ASP A 143 -12.70 -13.98 19.61
C ASP A 143 -11.66 -14.79 18.81
N SER A 144 -10.67 -14.11 18.25
CA SER A 144 -9.71 -14.71 17.34
C SER A 144 -8.28 -14.30 17.67
N TYR A 145 -7.31 -15.18 17.40
CA TYR A 145 -5.90 -14.80 17.48
C TYR A 145 -5.45 -14.16 16.18
N GLN A 146 -5.01 -12.91 16.25
CA GLN A 146 -4.41 -12.17 15.15
C GLN A 146 -2.90 -12.02 15.34
N VAL A 147 -2.21 -11.86 14.20
CA VAL A 147 -0.80 -11.49 14.18
C VAL A 147 -0.70 -9.99 14.03
N ILE A 148 0.00 -9.35 14.96
CA ILE A 148 0.44 -7.97 14.86
C ILE A 148 1.90 -7.90 14.42
N PHE A 149 2.26 -6.84 13.71
CA PHE A 149 3.62 -6.58 13.27
C PHE A 149 3.86 -5.08 13.14
N HIS A 150 5.12 -4.67 13.26
CA HIS A 150 5.51 -3.29 13.07
C HIS A 150 5.53 -2.93 11.57
N ILE A 151 5.08 -1.73 11.20
CA ILE A 151 5.01 -1.29 9.79
C ILE A 151 6.38 -1.35 9.08
N SER A 152 7.49 -1.21 9.81
CA SER A 152 8.84 -1.33 9.23
C SER A 152 9.16 -2.72 8.67
N ASP A 153 8.54 -3.76 9.25
CA ASP A 153 8.80 -5.17 8.94
C ASP A 153 7.90 -5.66 7.80
N SER A 154 7.03 -4.77 7.32
CA SER A 154 6.18 -4.98 6.17
C SER A 154 6.89 -4.57 4.86
N LYS A 155 6.46 -5.19 3.76
CA LYS A 155 6.76 -4.72 2.41
C LYS A 155 5.69 -3.70 2.03
N VAL A 156 6.08 -2.43 2.06
CA VAL A 156 5.29 -1.32 1.54
C VAL A 156 5.54 -1.23 0.04
N SER A 157 4.50 -1.41 -0.78
CA SER A 157 4.60 -1.33 -2.25
C SER A 157 5.20 0.00 -2.72
N GLY A 158 4.95 1.07 -1.96
CA GLY A 158 5.43 2.43 -2.19
C GLY A 158 6.93 2.69 -1.94
N ARG A 159 7.74 1.71 -1.50
CA ARG A 159 9.21 1.88 -1.43
C ARG A 159 9.88 1.85 -2.80
N SER A 160 9.25 1.22 -3.78
CA SER A 160 9.76 1.20 -5.15
C SER A 160 9.51 2.54 -5.85
N PRO A 161 10.38 2.97 -6.78
CA PRO A 161 10.18 4.20 -7.54
C PRO A 161 8.93 4.08 -8.41
N PHE A 162 7.82 4.66 -7.96
CA PHE A 162 6.48 4.49 -8.55
C PHE A 162 6.44 4.78 -10.07
N PHE A 163 7.23 5.75 -10.55
CA PHE A 163 7.27 6.14 -11.96
C PHE A 163 7.93 5.08 -12.88
N ILE A 164 8.78 4.20 -12.33
CA ILE A 164 9.34 3.06 -13.09
C ILE A 164 8.44 1.84 -12.92
N THR A 165 7.89 1.63 -11.72
CA THR A 165 7.07 0.45 -11.42
C THR A 165 5.62 0.56 -11.89
N THR A 166 5.23 1.70 -12.47
CA THR A 166 3.90 1.89 -13.09
C THR A 166 3.63 0.86 -14.19
N PHE A 167 4.66 0.48 -14.95
CA PHE A 167 4.58 -0.64 -15.89
C PHE A 167 5.55 -1.74 -15.47
N ASP A 168 5.11 -2.99 -15.62
CA ASP A 168 5.99 -4.14 -15.52
C ASP A 168 7.11 -4.07 -16.57
N SER A 169 8.21 -4.79 -16.34
CA SER A 169 9.33 -4.87 -17.28
C SER A 169 8.91 -5.26 -18.70
N ARG A 170 7.88 -6.12 -18.83
CA ARG A 170 7.27 -6.49 -20.10
C ARG A 170 6.58 -5.29 -20.77
N GLY A 171 5.85 -4.48 -20.02
CA GLY A 171 5.22 -3.26 -20.51
C GLY A 171 6.25 -2.28 -21.07
N TRP A 172 7.33 -2.03 -20.33
CA TRP A 172 8.45 -1.19 -20.80
C TRP A 172 9.11 -1.73 -22.08
N LEU A 173 9.35 -3.04 -22.15
CA LEU A 173 9.91 -3.66 -23.36
C LEU A 173 8.96 -3.51 -24.56
N CYS A 174 7.65 -3.63 -24.36
CA CYS A 174 6.66 -3.39 -25.41
C CYS A 174 6.66 -1.93 -25.89
N ILE A 175 6.72 -0.95 -24.97
CA ILE A 175 6.80 0.47 -25.32
C ILE A 175 8.07 0.75 -26.14
N PHE A 176 9.22 0.24 -25.69
CA PHE A 176 10.48 0.38 -26.42
C PHE A 176 10.42 -0.29 -27.81
N GLY A 177 9.83 -1.48 -27.89
CA GLY A 177 9.58 -2.19 -29.15
C GLY A 177 8.70 -1.38 -30.11
N LEU A 178 7.65 -0.73 -29.61
CA LEU A 178 6.79 0.15 -30.41
C LEU A 178 7.53 1.37 -30.96
N VAL A 179 8.38 2.01 -30.15
CA VAL A 179 9.23 3.13 -30.59
C VAL A 179 10.13 2.68 -31.74
N LEU A 180 10.79 1.53 -31.61
CA LEU A 180 11.66 0.98 -32.66
C LEU A 180 10.88 0.59 -33.92
N LEU A 181 9.70 0.00 -33.77
CA LEU A 181 8.82 -0.36 -34.88
C LEU A 181 8.41 0.89 -35.67
N PHE A 182 7.90 1.92 -35.00
CA PHE A 182 7.52 3.16 -35.68
C PHE A 182 8.73 3.90 -36.27
N ALA A 183 9.89 3.87 -35.60
CA ALA A 183 11.11 4.46 -36.12
C ALA A 183 11.60 3.76 -37.39
N THR A 184 11.52 2.43 -37.46
CA THR A 184 11.88 1.66 -38.66
C THR A 184 10.90 1.91 -39.81
N ILE A 185 9.59 1.88 -39.56
CA ILE A 185 8.57 2.22 -40.58
C ILE A 185 8.83 3.63 -41.13
N ARG A 186 9.07 4.61 -40.25
CA ARG A 186 9.40 5.98 -40.65
C ARG A 186 10.67 6.03 -41.50
N MET A 187 11.72 5.33 -41.07
CA MET A 187 13.00 5.26 -41.79
C MET A 187 12.82 4.76 -43.23
N PHE A 188 11.99 3.74 -43.46
CA PHE A 188 11.71 3.22 -44.80
C PHE A 188 10.76 4.11 -45.62
N SER A 189 9.99 5.00 -45.01
CA SER A 189 9.08 5.89 -45.74
C SER A 189 9.73 7.17 -46.31
N ALA A 190 10.96 7.48 -45.89
CA ALA A 190 11.62 8.76 -46.15
C ALA A 190 12.76 8.69 -47.19
N PHE A 191 12.70 7.82 -48.19
CA PHE A 191 13.83 7.53 -49.10
C PHE A 191 14.27 8.66 -50.06
N GLY A 192 13.64 9.84 -50.05
CA GLY A 192 13.76 10.82 -51.15
C GLY A 192 15.01 11.70 -51.22
N ASP A 193 15.42 12.39 -50.14
CA ASP A 193 16.30 13.57 -50.31
C ASP A 193 17.35 13.73 -49.22
N HIS A 194 18.45 12.96 -49.27
CA HIS A 194 19.58 13.18 -48.35
C HIS A 194 20.89 13.35 -49.09
N ALA A 195 21.69 14.28 -48.58
CA ALA A 195 23.05 14.56 -49.00
C ALA A 195 23.86 13.25 -49.07
N ARG A 196 24.57 13.05 -50.19
CA ARG A 196 25.47 11.91 -50.37
C ARG A 196 26.47 11.91 -49.22
N TYR A 197 26.61 10.79 -48.52
CA TYR A 197 27.63 10.63 -47.49
C TYR A 197 29.00 10.87 -48.12
N GLN A 198 29.70 11.89 -47.63
CA GLN A 198 31.09 12.14 -47.99
C GLN A 198 31.96 11.57 -46.86
N PRO A 199 32.71 10.48 -47.09
CA PRO A 199 33.64 9.98 -46.10
C PRO A 199 34.72 11.04 -45.80
N LEU A 200 35.14 11.14 -44.53
CA LEU A 200 36.28 11.97 -44.17
C LEU A 200 37.56 11.43 -44.82
N GLU A 201 38.47 12.33 -45.16
CA GLU A 201 39.79 11.98 -45.67
C GLU A 201 40.56 11.06 -44.71
N PRO A 202 41.40 10.14 -45.23
CA PRO A 202 42.16 9.19 -44.42
C PRO A 202 43.19 9.84 -43.49
N THR A 203 43.52 11.12 -43.73
CA THR A 203 44.41 11.97 -42.92
C THR A 203 43.84 12.28 -41.53
N VAL A 204 42.53 12.07 -41.33
CA VAL A 204 41.86 12.33 -40.05
C VAL A 204 42.01 11.16 -39.07
N THR A 205 42.07 11.47 -37.76
CA THR A 205 42.23 10.46 -36.69
C THR A 205 41.15 9.35 -36.74
N PRO A 206 41.50 8.08 -36.44
CA PRO A 206 40.56 6.95 -36.52
C PRO A 206 39.28 7.13 -35.69
N ILE A 207 39.41 7.70 -34.48
CA ILE A 207 38.28 7.95 -33.58
C ILE A 207 37.29 8.93 -34.21
N ARG A 208 37.78 10.01 -34.84
CA ARG A 208 36.94 11.00 -35.53
C ARG A 208 36.29 10.42 -36.78
N ARG A 209 36.96 9.49 -37.49
CA ARG A 209 36.36 8.75 -38.62
C ARG A 209 35.23 7.83 -38.16
N ILE A 210 35.40 7.08 -37.08
CA ILE A 210 34.36 6.21 -36.50
C ILE A 210 33.17 7.07 -36.02
N ALA A 211 33.44 8.16 -35.30
CA ALA A 211 32.39 9.07 -34.86
C ALA A 211 31.65 9.71 -36.06
N HIS A 212 32.37 10.20 -37.06
CA HIS A 212 31.77 10.74 -38.29
C HIS A 212 30.92 9.68 -39.01
N PHE A 213 31.39 8.45 -39.10
CA PHE A 213 30.62 7.35 -39.66
C PHE A 213 29.35 7.12 -38.86
N LEU A 214 29.41 6.95 -37.53
CA LEU A 214 28.22 6.74 -36.70
C LEU A 214 27.21 7.89 -36.77
N TYR A 215 27.68 9.15 -36.86
CA TYR A 215 26.80 10.32 -36.87
C TYR A 215 26.26 10.70 -38.25
N ASN A 216 27.06 10.54 -39.31
CA ASN A 216 26.73 11.03 -40.66
C ASN A 216 26.42 9.92 -41.66
N HIS A 217 26.68 8.64 -41.34
CA HIS A 217 26.28 7.55 -42.22
C HIS A 217 24.76 7.56 -42.40
N PRO A 218 24.26 7.47 -43.65
CA PRO A 218 22.87 7.78 -43.99
C PRO A 218 21.89 6.86 -43.27
N PHE A 219 22.26 5.60 -43.02
CA PHE A 219 21.46 4.66 -42.26
C PHE A 219 21.31 5.08 -40.79
N PHE A 220 22.42 5.32 -40.08
CA PHE A 220 22.40 5.64 -38.64
C PHE A 220 21.82 7.03 -38.36
N TYR A 221 22.14 8.01 -39.21
CA TYR A 221 21.56 9.35 -39.14
C TYR A 221 20.03 9.30 -39.29
N ARG A 222 19.52 8.57 -40.29
CA ARG A 222 18.07 8.39 -40.50
C ARG A 222 17.40 7.67 -39.34
N LEU A 223 18.02 6.58 -38.85
CA LEU A 223 17.49 5.84 -37.71
C LEU A 223 17.40 6.74 -36.48
N ARG A 224 18.47 7.49 -36.17
CA ARG A 224 18.52 8.42 -35.05
C ARG A 224 17.43 9.50 -35.15
N ILE A 225 17.32 10.18 -36.29
CA ILE A 225 16.29 11.22 -36.48
C ILE A 225 14.89 10.61 -36.41
N SER A 226 14.70 9.40 -36.94
CA SER A 226 13.43 8.71 -36.89
C SER A 226 13.06 8.36 -35.45
N ILE A 227 13.98 7.79 -34.68
CA ILE A 227 13.79 7.52 -33.24
C ILE A 227 13.49 8.82 -32.50
N GLN A 228 14.27 9.88 -32.70
CA GLN A 228 14.07 11.16 -32.02
C GLN A 228 12.68 11.75 -32.32
N ARG A 229 12.25 11.74 -33.59
CA ARG A 229 10.95 12.27 -34.02
C ARG A 229 9.79 11.43 -33.49
N ILE A 230 9.87 10.10 -33.61
CA ILE A 230 8.87 9.18 -33.06
C ILE A 230 8.77 9.33 -31.54
N PHE A 231 9.91 9.36 -30.84
CA PHE A 231 9.94 9.53 -29.39
C PHE A 231 9.31 10.87 -28.98
N SER A 232 9.72 11.98 -29.61
CA SER A 232 9.16 13.32 -29.37
C SER A 232 7.64 13.35 -29.56
N ARG A 233 7.15 12.69 -30.63
CA ARG A 233 5.71 12.56 -30.90
C ARG A 233 4.98 11.73 -29.86
N MET A 234 5.56 10.61 -29.43
CA MET A 234 4.94 9.74 -28.43
C MET A 234 4.84 10.42 -27.06
N ILE A 235 5.77 11.32 -26.74
CA ILE A 235 5.71 12.17 -25.54
C ILE A 235 4.99 13.52 -25.77
N LEU A 236 4.30 13.69 -26.89
CA LEU A 236 3.53 14.89 -27.27
C LEU A 236 4.33 16.20 -27.29
N MET A 237 5.66 16.12 -27.49
CA MET A 237 6.47 17.32 -27.71
C MET A 237 6.23 17.88 -29.13
N PRO A 238 6.07 19.21 -29.27
CA PRO A 238 5.87 19.83 -30.56
C PRO A 238 7.10 19.58 -31.45
N GLU A 239 6.88 19.03 -32.66
CA GLU A 239 7.94 18.91 -33.66
C GLU A 239 8.13 20.26 -34.36
N PRO A 240 9.37 20.68 -34.67
CA PRO A 240 9.58 21.80 -35.58
C PRO A 240 8.98 21.46 -36.94
N GLU A 241 8.10 22.31 -37.44
CA GLU A 241 7.37 22.10 -38.69
C GLU A 241 8.30 22.27 -39.90
N ASP A 242 8.63 21.17 -40.57
CA ASP A 242 9.26 21.20 -41.90
C ASP A 242 8.18 21.54 -42.95
N PHE A 243 7.81 22.81 -43.08
CA PHE A 243 6.83 23.31 -44.06
C PHE A 243 7.23 23.11 -45.53
N SER A 244 8.46 22.67 -45.79
CA SER A 244 9.09 22.68 -47.12
C SER A 244 8.92 21.38 -47.92
N ARG A 245 8.20 20.36 -47.43
CA ARG A 245 8.00 19.09 -48.15
C ARG A 245 6.53 18.84 -48.52
N PRO A 246 6.25 18.41 -49.77
CA PRO A 246 4.89 18.08 -50.19
C PRO A 246 4.30 16.98 -49.29
N ASN A 247 3.02 17.15 -48.92
CA ASN A 247 2.28 16.28 -48.01
C ASN A 247 2.24 14.83 -48.51
N ASN A 248 3.19 14.00 -48.06
CA ASN A 248 3.09 12.55 -48.21
C ASN A 248 2.00 12.04 -47.25
N THR A 249 0.85 11.63 -47.80
CA THR A 249 -0.30 11.11 -47.06
C THR A 249 0.08 9.99 -46.09
N PHE A 250 1.01 9.09 -46.47
CA PHE A 250 1.47 8.02 -45.60
C PHE A 250 2.18 8.54 -44.35
N LEU A 251 3.06 9.54 -44.51
CA LEU A 251 3.76 10.15 -43.38
C LEU A 251 2.78 10.88 -42.45
N TRP A 252 1.74 11.51 -43.00
CA TRP A 252 0.68 12.12 -42.21
C TRP A 252 -0.12 11.08 -41.41
N ILE A 253 -0.51 9.96 -42.03
CA ILE A 253 -1.21 8.86 -41.34
C ILE A 253 -0.33 8.29 -40.22
N LEU A 254 0.93 7.96 -40.52
CA LEU A 254 1.88 7.43 -39.52
C LEU A 254 2.04 8.40 -38.35
N LYS A 255 2.20 9.68 -38.64
CA LYS A 255 2.26 10.77 -37.64
C LYS A 255 1.02 10.78 -36.74
N THR A 256 -0.18 10.69 -37.31
CA THR A 256 -1.44 10.66 -36.57
C THR A 256 -1.56 9.42 -35.69
N VAL A 257 -1.25 8.23 -36.23
CA VAL A 257 -1.29 6.97 -35.47
C VAL A 257 -0.33 7.01 -34.29
N VAL A 258 0.90 7.44 -34.51
CA VAL A 258 1.92 7.55 -33.44
C VAL A 258 1.47 8.53 -32.36
N THR A 259 0.87 9.67 -32.74
CA THR A 259 0.33 10.65 -31.80
C THR A 259 -0.83 10.06 -30.97
N ILE A 260 -1.78 9.36 -31.60
CA ILE A 260 -2.89 8.69 -30.89
C ILE A 260 -2.34 7.63 -29.92
N CYS A 261 -1.41 6.78 -30.38
CA CYS A 261 -0.77 5.79 -29.51
C CYS A 261 -0.03 6.44 -28.34
N GLY A 262 0.72 7.53 -28.59
CA GLY A 262 1.41 8.30 -27.55
C GLY A 262 0.45 8.86 -26.51
N LEU A 263 -0.67 9.45 -26.94
CA LEU A 263 -1.72 9.95 -26.06
C LEU A 263 -2.28 8.85 -25.16
N PHE A 264 -2.66 7.69 -25.73
CA PHE A 264 -3.15 6.55 -24.94
C PHE A 264 -2.11 6.04 -23.94
N LEU A 265 -0.83 5.98 -24.33
CA LEU A 265 0.25 5.55 -23.44
C LEU A 265 0.44 6.51 -22.26
N ILE A 266 0.41 7.82 -22.50
CA ILE A 266 0.53 8.82 -21.43
C ILE A 266 -0.68 8.75 -20.50
N LEU A 267 -1.90 8.69 -21.03
CA LEU A 267 -3.11 8.59 -20.20
C LEU A 267 -3.15 7.31 -19.37
N ALA A 268 -2.75 6.17 -19.94
CA ALA A 268 -2.66 4.91 -19.21
C ALA A 268 -1.57 4.96 -18.13
N TYR A 269 -0.44 5.60 -18.44
CA TYR A 269 0.65 5.80 -17.49
C TYR A 269 0.23 6.71 -16.34
N GLU A 270 -0.42 7.84 -16.61
CA GLU A 270 -0.93 8.76 -15.58
C GLU A 270 -1.95 8.06 -14.68
N ALA A 271 -2.93 7.37 -15.25
CA ALA A 271 -3.94 6.64 -14.47
C ALA A 271 -3.30 5.57 -13.56
N SER A 272 -2.35 4.80 -14.09
CA SER A 272 -1.65 3.74 -13.36
C SER A 272 -0.71 4.31 -12.29
N MET A 273 -0.05 5.43 -12.58
CA MET A 273 0.80 6.15 -11.63
C MET A 273 -0.04 6.71 -10.48
N THR A 274 -1.18 7.34 -10.77
CA THR A 274 -2.12 7.82 -9.74
C THR A 274 -2.60 6.66 -8.87
N ALA A 275 -2.99 5.54 -9.46
CA ALA A 275 -3.39 4.35 -8.70
C ALA A 275 -2.25 3.85 -7.78
N SER A 276 -1.01 3.80 -8.29
CA SER A 276 0.17 3.37 -7.52
C SER A 276 0.54 4.33 -6.39
N ILE A 277 0.24 5.61 -6.54
CA ILE A 277 0.46 6.63 -5.50
C ILE A 277 -0.61 6.53 -4.40
N VAL A 278 -1.87 6.32 -4.79
CA VAL A 278 -3.01 6.26 -3.85
C VAL A 278 -3.07 4.93 -3.12
N GLN A 279 -2.68 3.82 -3.76
CA GLN A 279 -2.71 2.47 -3.18
C GLN A 279 -1.36 2.09 -2.57
N GLU A 280 -1.04 2.66 -1.41
CA GLU A 280 0.01 2.10 -0.56
C GLU A 280 -0.49 0.83 0.11
N THR A 281 -0.26 -0.31 -0.54
CA THR A 281 -0.53 -1.61 0.07
C THR A 281 0.62 -1.97 1.00
N VAL A 282 0.30 -2.11 2.28
CA VAL A 282 1.21 -2.67 3.27
C VAL A 282 1.01 -4.18 3.30
N THR A 283 2.04 -4.94 2.92
CA THR A 283 1.98 -6.41 2.94
C THR A 283 2.90 -6.96 4.02
N SER A 284 2.37 -7.81 4.89
CA SER A 284 3.16 -8.53 5.89
C SER A 284 3.88 -9.72 5.25
N GLU A 285 5.01 -10.13 5.82
CA GLU A 285 5.61 -11.42 5.48
C GLU A 285 4.72 -12.59 5.96
N PHE A 286 3.99 -12.40 7.07
CA PHE A 286 2.97 -13.33 7.53
C PHE A 286 1.74 -13.25 6.63
N GLN A 287 1.41 -14.34 5.97
CA GLN A 287 0.26 -14.48 5.08
C GLN A 287 -0.89 -15.22 5.75
N SER A 288 -0.59 -16.28 6.49
CA SER A 288 -1.61 -17.09 7.17
C SER A 288 -1.03 -17.93 8.29
N GLY A 289 -1.90 -18.49 9.16
CA GLY A 289 -1.49 -19.44 10.20
C GLY A 289 -0.68 -20.65 9.69
N LYS A 290 -0.76 -20.97 8.39
CA LYS A 290 0.07 -22.01 7.77
C LYS A 290 1.55 -21.66 7.78
N ASP A 291 1.95 -20.39 7.81
CA ASP A 291 3.36 -19.99 7.82
C ASP A 291 4.09 -20.50 9.07
N PHE A 292 3.38 -20.64 10.20
CA PHE A 292 3.90 -21.32 11.39
C PHE A 292 4.04 -22.82 11.15
N GLN A 293 3.09 -23.46 10.46
CA GLN A 293 3.14 -24.90 10.18
C GLN A 293 4.22 -25.27 9.15
N THR A 294 4.47 -24.40 8.17
CA THR A 294 5.48 -24.58 7.12
C THR A 294 6.86 -24.08 7.51
N CYS A 295 7.07 -23.67 8.76
CA CYS A 295 8.36 -23.19 9.27
C CYS A 295 8.90 -21.94 8.56
N ARG A 296 8.01 -21.13 7.95
CA ARG A 296 8.43 -19.88 7.29
C ARG A 296 8.79 -18.81 8.32
N ILE A 297 8.14 -18.84 9.48
CA ILE A 297 8.40 -17.94 10.61
C ILE A 297 9.19 -18.68 11.68
N ASP A 298 10.33 -18.10 12.08
CA ASP A 298 11.18 -18.63 13.15
C ASP A 298 10.52 -18.32 14.52
N PRO A 299 10.43 -19.28 15.46
CA PRO A 299 9.93 -19.03 16.82
C PRO A 299 10.49 -17.78 17.49
N LYS A 300 11.79 -17.49 17.32
CA LYS A 300 12.44 -16.31 17.92
C LYS A 300 11.89 -14.98 17.41
N ASP A 301 11.21 -14.97 16.27
CA ASP A 301 10.62 -13.77 15.69
C ASP A 301 9.22 -13.51 16.25
N VAL A 302 8.72 -14.36 17.16
CA VAL A 302 7.35 -14.34 17.67
C VAL A 302 7.34 -14.00 19.16
N CYS A 303 6.52 -13.02 19.56
CA CYS A 303 6.14 -12.76 20.95
C CYS A 303 4.72 -13.28 21.22
N LEU A 304 4.52 -13.89 22.38
CA LEU A 304 3.19 -14.30 22.83
C LEU A 304 3.04 -14.19 24.35
N PRO A 305 1.82 -14.00 24.86
CA PRO A 305 1.57 -13.94 26.30
C PRO A 305 1.72 -15.34 26.91
N ARG A 306 2.52 -15.43 27.97
CA ARG A 306 2.83 -16.65 28.70
C ARG A 306 1.58 -17.23 29.35
N GLY A 307 1.42 -18.56 29.25
CA GLY A 307 0.29 -19.28 29.85
C GLY A 307 -1.04 -19.11 29.12
N GLY A 308 -1.08 -18.34 28.04
CA GLY A 308 -2.25 -18.23 27.17
C GLY A 308 -2.59 -19.53 26.45
N SER A 309 -3.77 -19.58 25.82
CA SER A 309 -4.17 -20.73 24.98
C SER A 309 -3.21 -20.95 23.81
N PHE A 310 -2.72 -19.86 23.21
CA PHE A 310 -1.79 -19.96 22.09
C PHE A 310 -0.40 -20.46 22.51
N ASP A 311 0.09 -20.11 23.70
CA ASP A 311 1.30 -20.70 24.30
C ASP A 311 1.16 -22.24 24.41
N THR A 312 0.01 -22.68 24.90
CA THR A 312 -0.31 -24.11 25.02
C THR A 312 -0.39 -24.79 23.64
N TYR A 313 -1.02 -24.14 22.67
CA TYR A 313 -1.05 -24.63 21.28
C TYR A 313 0.35 -24.71 20.67
N TRP A 314 1.19 -23.68 20.90
CA TRP A 314 2.55 -23.66 20.40
C TRP A 314 3.37 -24.82 20.97
N THR A 315 3.36 -24.99 22.28
CA THR A 315 4.14 -26.01 22.99
C THR A 315 3.65 -27.43 22.71
N GLU A 316 2.34 -27.64 22.58
CA GLU A 316 1.77 -28.98 22.41
C GLU A 316 1.64 -29.42 20.96
N VAL A 317 1.37 -28.50 20.03
CA VAL A 317 1.16 -28.82 18.62
C VAL A 317 2.40 -28.44 17.82
N LEU A 318 2.75 -27.15 17.78
CA LEU A 318 3.80 -26.67 16.88
C LEU A 318 5.19 -27.22 17.25
N ALA A 319 5.59 -27.13 18.52
CA ALA A 319 6.91 -27.55 18.99
C ALA A 319 7.11 -29.08 18.99
N LYS A 320 6.03 -29.87 19.08
CA LYS A 320 6.09 -31.34 19.06
C LYS A 320 6.03 -31.90 17.65
N GLU A 321 5.12 -31.41 16.83
CA GLU A 321 4.85 -31.98 15.50
C GLU A 321 5.79 -31.44 14.42
N ARG A 322 6.38 -30.25 14.59
CA ARG A 322 7.19 -29.60 13.56
C ARG A 322 8.67 -29.57 13.94
N PRO A 323 9.56 -30.18 13.12
CA PRO A 323 11.00 -30.23 13.41
C PRO A 323 11.66 -28.86 13.62
N CYS A 324 11.21 -27.83 12.92
CA CYS A 324 11.75 -26.47 13.00
C CYS A 324 11.48 -25.77 14.33
N HIS A 325 10.41 -26.16 15.03
CA HIS A 325 10.01 -25.59 16.32
C HIS A 325 10.51 -26.42 17.50
N LYS A 326 11.09 -27.61 17.24
CA LYS A 326 11.55 -28.51 18.29
C LYS A 326 12.71 -27.88 19.05
N GLY A 327 12.53 -27.69 20.36
CA GLY A 327 13.51 -27.08 21.25
C GLY A 327 13.68 -25.56 21.07
N ARG A 328 12.82 -24.93 20.27
CA ARG A 328 12.79 -23.48 20.07
C ARG A 328 11.47 -22.93 20.57
N SER A 329 11.53 -21.93 21.44
CA SER A 329 10.35 -21.27 21.98
C SER A 329 10.27 -19.83 21.49
N PRO A 330 9.04 -19.32 21.33
CA PRO A 330 8.82 -17.90 21.11
C PRO A 330 9.18 -17.11 22.37
N HIS A 331 9.26 -15.78 22.23
CA HIS A 331 9.43 -14.87 23.36
C HIS A 331 8.13 -14.84 24.18
N LEU A 332 8.17 -15.48 25.35
CA LEU A 332 7.05 -15.52 26.28
C LEU A 332 7.03 -14.25 27.13
N MET A 333 6.03 -13.40 26.90
CA MET A 333 5.82 -12.15 27.64
C MET A 333 4.82 -12.35 28.78
N THR A 334 4.90 -11.54 29.83
CA THR A 334 4.01 -11.69 31.00
C THR A 334 2.62 -11.08 30.77
N SER A 335 2.51 -10.11 29.86
CA SER A 335 1.26 -9.40 29.57
C SER A 335 1.08 -9.13 28.08
N TYR A 336 -0.15 -8.81 27.67
CA TYR A 336 -0.43 -8.36 26.31
C TYR A 336 0.31 -7.06 25.96
N GLU A 337 0.46 -6.15 26.91
CA GLU A 337 1.18 -4.88 26.75
C GLU A 337 2.66 -5.10 26.44
N GLU A 338 3.32 -6.05 27.12
CA GLU A 338 4.71 -6.41 26.83
C GLU A 338 4.88 -7.01 25.41
N VAL A 339 3.86 -7.68 24.87
CA VAL A 339 3.88 -8.16 23.48
C VAL A 339 3.85 -6.98 22.51
N PHE A 340 3.00 -5.97 22.73
CA PHE A 340 3.00 -4.75 21.90
C PHE A 340 4.34 -4.03 21.96
N GLN A 341 4.89 -3.85 23.16
CA GLN A 341 6.21 -3.24 23.34
C GLN A 341 7.32 -4.07 22.70
N GLY A 342 7.22 -5.40 22.75
CA GLY A 342 8.16 -6.31 22.09
C GLY A 342 8.16 -6.14 20.57
N VAL A 343 6.98 -5.93 19.96
CA VAL A 343 6.85 -5.67 18.52
C VAL A 343 7.29 -4.25 18.16
N GLU A 344 6.93 -3.25 18.96
CA GLU A 344 7.33 -1.85 18.78
C GLU A 344 8.86 -1.69 18.85
N ASN A 345 9.47 -2.28 19.88
CA ASN A 345 10.92 -2.27 20.09
C ASN A 345 11.67 -3.27 19.21
N ARG A 346 10.96 -4.01 18.34
CA ARG A 346 11.52 -5.04 17.44
C ARG A 346 12.31 -6.13 18.16
N THR A 347 11.95 -6.44 19.40
CA THR A 347 12.44 -7.64 20.11
C THR A 347 11.94 -8.89 19.39
N CYS A 348 10.73 -8.83 18.85
CA CYS A 348 10.14 -9.81 17.96
C CYS A 348 9.53 -9.10 16.75
N ARG A 349 9.41 -9.82 15.64
CA ARG A 349 8.82 -9.30 14.39
C ARG A 349 7.30 -9.41 14.39
N PHE A 350 6.78 -10.44 15.07
CA PHE A 350 5.37 -10.78 15.12
C PHE A 350 4.91 -10.90 16.58
N GLY A 351 3.77 -10.30 16.90
CA GLY A 351 3.06 -10.54 18.16
C GLY A 351 1.79 -11.33 17.89
N ILE A 352 1.45 -12.29 18.75
CA ILE A 352 0.21 -13.07 18.61
C ILE A 352 -0.70 -12.75 19.80
N LEU A 353 -1.85 -12.16 19.49
CA LEU A 353 -2.76 -11.55 20.45
C LEU A 353 -4.21 -11.80 20.06
N LEU A 354 -5.13 -11.58 21.00
CA LEU A 354 -6.56 -11.64 20.73
C LEU A 354 -7.03 -10.43 19.95
N GLU A 355 -7.95 -10.62 19.00
CA GLU A 355 -8.49 -9.58 18.13
C GLU A 355 -9.12 -8.45 18.92
N SER A 356 -9.87 -8.77 19.97
CA SER A 356 -10.40 -7.77 20.91
C SER A 356 -9.30 -6.85 21.49
N THR A 357 -8.20 -7.44 21.95
CA THR A 357 -7.03 -6.74 22.49
C THR A 357 -6.26 -5.97 21.44
N VAL A 358 -6.10 -6.55 20.25
CA VAL A 358 -5.44 -5.94 19.07
C VAL A 358 -6.20 -4.69 18.66
N HIS A 359 -7.50 -4.81 18.40
CA HIS A 359 -8.33 -3.71 17.96
C HIS A 359 -8.30 -2.56 18.99
N SER A 360 -8.57 -2.85 20.27
CA SER A 360 -8.62 -1.81 21.30
C SER A 360 -7.28 -1.11 21.50
N THR A 361 -6.17 -1.85 21.50
CA THR A 361 -4.86 -1.28 21.85
C THR A 361 -4.20 -0.59 20.65
N ILE A 362 -4.30 -1.17 19.43
CA ILE A 362 -3.78 -0.52 18.23
C ILE A 362 -4.50 0.80 17.99
N HIS A 363 -5.83 0.83 18.04
CA HIS A 363 -6.58 2.06 17.77
C HIS A 363 -6.29 3.18 18.78
N ARG A 364 -6.07 2.83 20.06
CA ARG A 364 -5.83 3.83 21.11
C ARG A 364 -4.38 4.29 21.24
N LYS A 365 -3.40 3.40 21.04
CA LYS A 365 -2.00 3.66 21.40
C LYS A 365 -1.01 3.50 20.25
N TYR A 366 -1.23 2.57 19.34
CA TYR A 366 -0.26 2.20 18.29
C TYR A 366 -0.75 2.48 16.87
N CYS A 367 -1.66 3.45 16.74
CA CYS A 367 -2.27 3.86 15.48
C CYS A 367 -1.18 4.27 14.47
N GLY A 368 -1.11 3.55 13.35
CA GLY A 368 -0.15 3.80 12.25
C GLY A 368 1.26 3.20 12.42
N THR A 369 1.61 2.68 13.60
CA THR A 369 2.94 2.07 13.84
C THR A 369 2.88 0.55 13.83
N ILE A 370 1.87 -0.02 14.48
CA ILE A 370 1.61 -1.46 14.52
C ILE A 370 0.36 -1.74 13.70
N LEU A 371 0.44 -2.77 12.87
CA LEU A 371 -0.67 -3.25 12.05
C LEU A 371 -1.01 -4.68 12.45
N SER A 372 -2.28 -5.06 12.27
CA SER A 372 -2.73 -6.44 12.40
C SER A 372 -2.99 -7.07 11.04
N ASN A 373 -2.75 -8.38 10.93
CA ASN A 373 -3.27 -9.16 9.82
C ASN A 373 -4.72 -9.54 10.15
N GLY A 374 -5.66 -9.12 9.30
CA GLY A 374 -7.09 -9.39 9.48
C GLY A 374 -7.49 -10.86 9.33
N ASN A 375 -6.58 -11.74 8.89
CA ASN A 375 -6.85 -13.17 8.84
C ASN A 375 -6.50 -13.83 10.18
N PRO A 376 -7.50 -14.34 10.94
CA PRO A 376 -7.23 -14.99 12.21
C PRO A 376 -6.47 -16.31 12.03
N ILE A 377 -5.54 -16.60 12.94
CA ILE A 377 -4.85 -17.90 13.02
C ILE A 377 -5.80 -18.97 13.53
N TYR A 378 -6.58 -18.61 14.54
CA TYR A 378 -7.48 -19.48 15.27
C TYR A 378 -8.63 -18.64 15.82
N THR A 379 -9.84 -19.16 15.71
CA THR A 379 -11.04 -18.53 16.28
C THR A 379 -11.63 -19.50 17.28
N GLY A 380 -12.10 -18.97 18.40
CA GLY A 380 -12.72 -19.76 19.44
C GLY A 380 -13.53 -18.90 20.37
N GLY A 381 -14.30 -19.57 21.22
CA GLY A 381 -15.20 -18.89 22.13
C GLY A 381 -14.55 -18.60 23.47
N LEU A 382 -14.78 -17.39 23.98
CA LEU A 382 -14.49 -17.02 25.36
C LEU A 382 -15.63 -17.53 26.25
N ALA A 383 -15.31 -18.38 27.22
CA ALA A 383 -16.27 -18.99 28.14
C ALA A 383 -16.17 -18.40 29.55
N MET A 384 -16.98 -18.84 30.52
CA MET A 384 -16.63 -18.75 31.95
C MET A 384 -16.18 -20.11 32.48
N VAL A 385 -15.42 -20.13 33.58
CA VAL A 385 -14.86 -21.36 34.13
C VAL A 385 -15.40 -21.62 35.53
N LEU A 386 -15.89 -22.84 35.73
CA LEU A 386 -16.30 -23.38 37.02
C LEU A 386 -15.38 -24.53 37.43
N PRO A 387 -15.29 -24.85 38.73
CA PRO A 387 -14.64 -26.07 39.18
C PRO A 387 -15.30 -27.28 38.53
N LYS A 388 -14.52 -28.32 38.26
CA LYS A 388 -15.03 -29.53 37.62
C LYS A 388 -16.20 -30.13 38.42
N ASP A 389 -17.22 -30.61 37.71
CA ASP A 389 -18.41 -31.25 38.27
C ASP A 389 -19.25 -30.30 39.16
N SER A 390 -19.10 -28.98 39.03
CA SER A 390 -19.85 -28.01 39.84
C SER A 390 -21.35 -28.19 39.64
N MET A 391 -22.13 -28.20 40.74
CA MET A 391 -23.59 -28.20 40.69
C MET A 391 -24.18 -26.98 39.95
N HIS A 392 -23.37 -25.95 39.70
CA HIS A 392 -23.78 -24.75 38.99
C HIS A 392 -23.57 -24.85 37.47
N THR A 393 -22.75 -25.79 37.00
CA THR A 393 -22.34 -25.90 35.59
C THR A 393 -23.55 -26.03 34.66
N GLU A 394 -24.46 -26.96 34.94
CA GLU A 394 -25.63 -27.20 34.07
C GLU A 394 -26.56 -25.97 34.00
N VAL A 395 -26.87 -25.40 35.16
CA VAL A 395 -27.78 -24.25 35.29
C VAL A 395 -27.20 -23.01 34.62
N MET A 396 -25.92 -22.71 34.87
CA MET A 396 -25.23 -21.60 34.24
C MET A 396 -25.01 -21.82 32.75
N SER A 397 -24.79 -23.05 32.30
CA SER A 397 -24.67 -23.38 30.88
C SER A 397 -25.97 -23.11 30.13
N LEU A 398 -27.10 -23.57 30.69
CA LEU A 398 -28.42 -23.33 30.10
C LEU A 398 -28.80 -21.84 30.10
N ALA A 399 -28.45 -21.12 31.16
CA ALA A 399 -28.62 -19.67 31.19
C ALA A 399 -27.74 -18.96 30.15
N THR A 400 -26.50 -19.44 29.95
CA THR A 400 -25.59 -18.90 28.92
C THR A 400 -26.22 -18.99 27.55
N LEU A 401 -26.70 -20.18 27.17
CA LEU A 401 -27.35 -20.42 25.89
C LEU A 401 -28.57 -19.50 25.70
N LYS A 402 -29.41 -19.35 26.73
CA LYS A 402 -30.58 -18.46 26.66
C LYS A 402 -30.19 -17.00 26.46
N ILE A 403 -29.14 -16.54 27.13
CA ILE A 403 -28.65 -15.16 27.04
C ILE A 403 -28.02 -14.92 25.66
N THR A 404 -27.23 -15.86 25.15
CA THR A 404 -26.61 -15.73 23.82
C THR A 404 -27.63 -15.84 22.69
N ASP A 405 -28.63 -16.74 22.80
CA ASP A 405 -29.68 -16.92 21.79
C ASP A 405 -30.62 -15.71 21.70
N ALA A 406 -30.79 -14.97 22.79
CA ALA A 406 -31.59 -13.75 22.82
C ALA A 406 -30.93 -12.57 22.09
N ALA A 407 -29.70 -12.73 21.56
CA ALA A 407 -28.89 -11.67 20.94
C ALA A 407 -28.71 -10.43 21.84
N THR A 408 -28.80 -10.60 23.16
CA THR A 408 -28.63 -9.53 24.14
C THR A 408 -27.17 -9.35 24.57
N VAL A 409 -26.28 -10.25 24.17
CA VAL A 409 -24.83 -10.13 24.39
C VAL A 409 -24.24 -9.30 23.25
N PRO A 410 -23.51 -8.22 23.56
CA PRO A 410 -22.95 -7.36 22.55
C PRO A 410 -21.95 -8.14 21.72
N SER A 411 -22.05 -7.98 20.41
CA SER A 411 -21.09 -8.54 19.48
C SER A 411 -19.72 -7.88 19.65
N LEU A 412 -18.66 -8.55 19.18
CA LEU A 412 -17.33 -7.97 19.19
C LEU A 412 -17.29 -6.69 18.34
N GLU A 413 -18.08 -6.68 17.26
CA GLU A 413 -18.29 -5.53 16.37
C GLU A 413 -18.94 -4.34 17.08
N GLU A 414 -19.91 -4.58 17.95
CA GLU A 414 -20.52 -3.53 18.77
C GLU A 414 -19.48 -2.92 19.72
N PHE A 415 -18.67 -3.76 20.37
CA PHE A 415 -17.55 -3.28 21.18
C PHE A 415 -16.55 -2.45 20.35
N TYR A 416 -16.20 -2.89 19.15
CA TYR A 416 -15.34 -2.16 18.22
C TYR A 416 -15.92 -0.80 17.82
N SER A 417 -17.22 -0.71 17.58
CA SER A 417 -17.87 0.55 17.24
C SER A 417 -17.74 1.61 18.34
N THR A 418 -17.68 1.19 19.62
CA THR A 418 -17.47 2.09 20.77
C THR A 418 -15.99 2.44 20.97
N THR A 419 -15.09 1.69 20.36
CA THR A 419 -13.66 1.88 20.49
C THR A 419 -13.22 2.84 19.39
N GLY A 420 -12.89 4.08 19.74
CA GLY A 420 -12.64 5.15 18.76
C GLY A 420 -11.76 4.75 17.59
N SER A 421 -12.11 5.22 16.39
CA SER A 421 -11.39 4.88 15.15
C SER A 421 -10.02 5.55 15.10
N CYS A 422 -9.00 4.79 14.66
CA CYS A 422 -7.71 5.36 14.29
C CYS A 422 -7.91 6.18 13.01
N SER A 423 -7.87 7.50 13.12
CA SER A 423 -7.73 8.38 11.95
C SER A 423 -6.26 8.33 11.53
N ALA A 424 -5.86 7.27 10.81
CA ALA A 424 -4.62 7.34 10.07
C ALA A 424 -4.77 8.50 9.09
N GLU A 425 -4.10 9.62 9.35
CA GLU A 425 -4.06 10.74 8.41
C GLU A 425 -3.51 10.18 7.09
N LEU A 426 -4.38 10.06 6.08
CA LEU A 426 -3.91 9.70 4.75
C LEU A 426 -2.88 10.75 4.37
N ALA A 427 -1.63 10.34 4.18
CA ALA A 427 -0.57 11.23 3.78
C ALA A 427 -0.92 11.82 2.41
N THR A 428 -1.45 13.04 2.40
CA THR A 428 -1.85 13.76 1.18
C THR A 428 -0.64 14.31 0.44
N SER A 429 0.53 14.35 1.08
CA SER A 429 1.79 14.82 0.51
C SER A 429 2.69 13.66 0.07
N LEU A 430 3.23 13.75 -1.16
CA LEU A 430 4.22 12.81 -1.65
C LEU A 430 5.60 13.10 -1.00
N PRO A 431 6.19 12.17 -0.22
CA PRO A 431 7.47 12.42 0.44
C PRO A 431 8.64 12.46 -0.56
N PHE A 432 9.65 13.28 -0.27
CA PHE A 432 10.86 13.42 -1.10
C PHE A 432 11.55 12.08 -1.39
N GLN A 433 11.52 11.14 -0.43
CA GLN A 433 12.09 9.81 -0.57
C GLN A 433 11.56 9.07 -1.80
N LYS A 434 10.29 9.26 -2.17
CA LYS A 434 9.70 8.65 -3.37
C LYS A 434 10.14 9.32 -4.68
N LEU A 435 10.51 10.60 -4.63
CA LEU A 435 10.98 11.37 -5.78
C LEU A 435 12.51 11.31 -5.96
N GLN A 436 13.24 10.77 -5.00
CA GLN A 436 14.71 10.78 -5.01
C GLN A 436 15.30 10.19 -6.30
N LEU A 437 14.77 9.05 -6.78
CA LEU A 437 15.27 8.43 -7.99
C LEU A 437 15.02 9.29 -9.24
N PHE A 438 13.90 10.00 -9.31
CA PHE A 438 13.60 10.91 -10.42
C PHE A 438 14.67 12.00 -10.52
N PHE A 439 15.03 12.62 -9.39
CA PHE A 439 16.10 13.62 -9.35
C PHE A 439 17.45 13.02 -9.72
N ILE A 440 17.78 11.83 -9.23
CA ILE A 440 19.03 11.13 -9.60
C ILE A 440 19.10 10.94 -11.13
N ILE A 441 18.03 10.47 -11.77
CA ILE A 441 17.98 10.30 -13.22
C ILE A 441 18.12 11.64 -13.94
N ALA A 442 17.45 12.69 -13.47
CA ALA A 442 17.57 14.03 -14.04
C ALA A 442 19.01 14.58 -13.94
N PHE A 443 19.68 14.41 -12.80
CA PHE A 443 21.08 14.81 -12.63
C PHE A 443 22.02 13.98 -13.50
N CYS A 444 21.85 12.66 -13.56
CA CYS A 444 22.66 11.79 -14.41
C CYS A 444 22.51 12.12 -15.89
N THR A 445 21.28 12.37 -16.36
CA THR A 445 21.02 12.76 -17.75
C THR A 445 21.60 14.14 -18.09
N GLY A 446 21.48 15.11 -17.19
CA GLY A 446 22.13 16.43 -17.34
C GLY A 446 23.66 16.33 -17.40
N PHE A 447 24.27 15.52 -16.55
CA PHE A 447 25.71 15.29 -16.56
C PHE A 447 26.18 14.57 -17.84
N LEU A 448 25.43 13.56 -18.31
CA LEU A 448 25.72 12.89 -19.58
C LEU A 448 25.62 13.85 -20.76
N PHE A 449 24.60 14.72 -20.77
CA PHE A 449 24.45 15.75 -21.79
C PHE A 449 25.64 16.72 -21.80
N LEU A 450 26.03 17.24 -20.63
CA LEU A 450 27.22 18.09 -20.49
C LEU A 450 28.48 17.38 -21.01
N THR A 451 28.66 16.11 -20.64
CA THR A 451 29.79 15.30 -21.08
C THR A 451 29.83 15.17 -22.61
N VAL A 452 28.68 14.90 -23.26
CA VAL A 452 28.59 14.84 -24.73
C VAL A 452 28.90 16.18 -25.36
N VAL A 453 28.45 17.30 -24.78
CA VAL A 453 28.78 18.65 -25.26
C VAL A 453 30.28 18.93 -25.14
N VAL A 454 30.90 18.60 -24.00
CA VAL A 454 32.35 18.77 -23.79
C VAL A 454 33.13 17.90 -24.77
N ILE A 455 32.76 16.63 -24.95
CA ILE A 455 33.40 15.73 -25.94
C ILE A 455 33.25 16.30 -27.35
N LYS A 456 32.07 16.78 -27.73
CA LYS A 456 31.84 17.40 -29.04
C LYS A 456 32.69 18.65 -29.22
N TRP A 457 32.79 19.48 -28.17
CA TRP A 457 33.60 20.69 -28.18
C TRP A 457 35.10 20.39 -28.28
N THR A 458 35.62 19.44 -27.50
CA THR A 458 37.03 19.02 -27.57
C THR A 458 37.37 18.36 -28.90
N LEU A 459 36.51 17.48 -29.42
CA LEU A 459 36.68 16.86 -30.75
C LEU A 459 36.67 17.90 -31.88
N ASN A 460 35.85 18.95 -31.76
CA ASN A 460 35.85 20.05 -32.72
C ASN A 460 37.13 20.90 -32.62
N ARG A 461 37.66 21.10 -31.40
CA ARG A 461 38.87 21.90 -31.16
C ARG A 461 40.18 21.17 -31.54
N ILE A 462 40.19 19.84 -31.49
CA ILE A 462 41.31 18.99 -31.96
C ILE A 462 41.24 18.76 -33.50
N GLY A 463 40.26 19.38 -34.19
CA GLY A 463 40.31 19.51 -35.64
C GLY A 463 41.59 20.23 -36.10
N PRO A 464 42.08 19.97 -37.34
CA PRO A 464 43.32 20.58 -37.82
C PRO A 464 43.29 22.09 -37.57
N SER A 465 44.38 22.60 -37.01
CA SER A 465 44.58 24.04 -36.75
C SER A 465 44.12 24.83 -37.97
N THR A 466 43.41 25.92 -37.75
CA THR A 466 43.02 26.86 -38.81
C THR A 466 44.19 27.29 -39.70
N ASP A 467 45.44 27.17 -39.23
CA ASP A 467 46.64 27.38 -40.03
C ASP A 467 46.77 26.45 -41.25
N ASP A 468 46.36 25.18 -41.15
CA ASP A 468 46.39 24.24 -42.29
C ASP A 468 45.26 24.51 -43.30
N GLN A 469 44.13 25.08 -42.83
CA GLN A 469 43.03 25.47 -43.72
C GLN A 469 43.33 26.75 -44.49
N ASP A 470 44.03 27.70 -43.88
CA ASP A 470 44.44 28.93 -44.57
C ASP A 470 45.54 28.65 -45.61
N GLU A 471 46.42 27.67 -45.39
CA GLU A 471 47.40 27.24 -46.40
C GLU A 471 46.71 26.55 -47.61
N TYR A 472 45.71 25.69 -47.36
CA TYR A 472 44.94 25.06 -48.44
C TYR A 472 44.07 26.07 -49.22
N ARG A 473 43.44 27.02 -48.52
CA ARG A 473 42.63 28.08 -49.14
C ARG A 473 43.50 29.07 -49.94
N SER A 474 44.73 29.31 -49.50
CA SER A 474 45.72 30.11 -50.24
C SER A 474 46.23 29.39 -51.50
N ARG A 475 46.42 28.06 -51.47
CA ARG A 475 46.79 27.27 -52.67
C ARG A 475 45.66 27.20 -53.70
N ASP A 476 44.40 27.13 -53.27
CA ASP A 476 43.26 27.06 -54.20
C ASP A 476 42.92 28.43 -54.83
N LEU A 477 43.17 29.53 -54.11
CA LEU A 477 43.11 30.88 -54.67
C LEU A 477 44.24 31.14 -55.68
N ASN A 478 45.47 30.67 -55.42
CA ASN A 478 46.57 30.75 -56.39
C ASN A 478 46.29 29.95 -57.67
N ARG A 479 45.69 28.75 -57.58
CA ARG A 479 45.29 27.97 -58.77
C ARG A 479 44.21 28.63 -59.62
N ARG A 480 43.30 29.41 -59.01
CA ARG A 480 42.30 30.17 -59.79
C ARG A 480 42.89 31.41 -60.46
N GLN A 481 43.99 31.96 -59.96
CA GLN A 481 44.70 33.08 -60.59
C GLN A 481 45.50 32.66 -61.83
N GLU A 482 45.98 31.42 -61.91
CA GLU A 482 46.70 30.90 -63.08
C GLU A 482 45.77 30.45 -64.24
N GLY A 483 44.45 30.41 -64.04
CA GLY A 483 43.47 29.98 -65.05
C GLY A 483 42.77 31.10 -65.83
N LEU A 484 43.03 32.38 -65.54
CA LEU A 484 42.41 33.52 -66.23
C LEU A 484 43.33 34.03 -67.36
N LEU A 485 43.34 33.30 -68.48
CA LEU A 485 43.80 33.82 -69.77
C LEU A 485 42.86 34.96 -70.24
N PRO A 486 43.37 36.10 -70.71
CA PRO A 486 42.53 37.19 -71.22
C PRO A 486 41.88 36.77 -72.55
N LEU A 487 40.57 36.51 -72.51
CA LEU A 487 39.75 36.40 -73.70
C LEU A 487 39.61 37.80 -74.34
N HIS A 488 40.38 38.01 -75.41
CA HIS A 488 40.18 39.10 -76.36
C HIS A 488 38.79 38.93 -77.02
N LEU A 489 37.80 39.68 -76.56
CA LEU A 489 36.49 39.81 -77.20
C LEU A 489 36.53 41.02 -78.14
N ASN A 490 36.76 40.76 -79.42
CA ASN A 490 36.51 41.73 -80.50
C ASN A 490 35.00 41.91 -80.67
N GLY A 491 34.54 43.13 -80.44
CA GLY A 491 33.14 43.50 -80.48
C GLY A 491 32.58 43.63 -81.90
N ARG A 492 31.29 43.30 -82.02
CA ARG A 492 30.40 43.89 -83.01
C ARG A 492 29.08 44.16 -82.31
N GLY A 493 28.66 45.42 -82.35
CA GLY A 493 27.65 45.98 -81.47
C GLY A 493 26.22 45.60 -81.84
N ASP A 494 25.36 45.75 -80.83
CA ASP A 494 24.01 46.26 -80.98
C ASP A 494 23.61 46.98 -79.68
N PRO A 495 22.96 48.15 -79.73
CA PRO A 495 22.56 48.91 -78.56
C PRO A 495 21.11 48.59 -78.18
N GLY A 496 20.89 48.22 -76.92
CA GLY A 496 19.55 48.28 -76.34
C GLY A 496 19.27 47.18 -75.33
N LEU A 497 19.57 47.45 -74.06
CA LEU A 497 18.75 47.15 -72.87
C LEU A 497 19.56 47.52 -71.62
N PRO A 498 18.94 48.14 -70.60
CA PRO A 498 19.65 48.63 -69.42
C PRO A 498 20.00 47.48 -68.47
N CYS A 499 21.29 47.25 -68.27
CA CYS A 499 21.79 46.37 -67.22
C CYS A 499 21.62 47.00 -65.84
N LEU A 500 20.88 46.32 -64.96
CA LEU A 500 20.82 46.55 -63.53
C LEU A 500 22.22 46.30 -62.93
N ARG A 501 22.91 47.36 -62.53
CA ARG A 501 24.23 47.30 -61.91
C ARG A 501 24.07 47.03 -60.41
N VAL A 502 24.13 45.77 -60.01
CA VAL A 502 24.22 45.40 -58.58
C VAL A 502 25.66 45.63 -58.11
N HIS A 503 25.87 46.71 -57.35
CA HIS A 503 27.08 46.88 -56.56
C HIS A 503 27.06 45.89 -55.39
N MET A 504 27.86 44.84 -55.44
CA MET A 504 28.21 44.06 -54.24
C MET A 504 29.35 44.79 -53.52
N THR A 505 29.00 45.51 -52.45
CA THR A 505 29.97 46.00 -51.48
C THR A 505 30.17 44.91 -50.44
N ILE A 506 31.32 44.22 -50.48
CA ILE A 506 31.73 43.30 -49.43
C ILE A 506 32.22 44.15 -48.25
N LEU A 507 31.37 44.32 -47.24
CA LEU A 507 31.78 44.90 -45.96
C LEU A 507 32.46 43.82 -45.12
N ARG A 508 33.77 44.02 -44.96
CA ARG A 508 34.67 43.29 -44.06
C ARG A 508 34.43 43.83 -42.64
N ASP A 509 33.42 43.31 -41.96
CA ASP A 509 33.41 43.15 -40.50
C ASP A 509 32.12 42.46 -40.07
N GLY A 510 32.26 41.19 -39.67
CA GLY A 510 31.16 40.38 -39.18
C GLY A 510 30.62 40.92 -37.87
N ARG A 511 29.45 41.56 -37.93
CA ARG A 511 28.45 41.68 -36.84
C ARG A 511 27.10 42.03 -37.46
N MET A 512 26.19 41.06 -37.53
CA MET A 512 24.77 41.35 -37.76
C MET A 512 24.14 41.82 -36.44
N ARG A 513 23.61 43.04 -36.43
CA ARG A 513 22.56 43.47 -35.51
C ARG A 513 21.29 43.59 -36.37
N GLU A 514 20.28 42.79 -36.08
CA GLU A 514 18.94 43.03 -36.58
C GLU A 514 18.35 44.19 -35.76
N GLY A 515 18.09 45.32 -36.42
CA GLY A 515 17.28 46.40 -35.89
C GLY A 515 15.80 46.11 -36.14
N PRO A 516 14.89 46.58 -35.27
CA PRO A 516 13.46 46.34 -35.42
C PRO A 516 12.90 47.08 -36.62
N ILE A 517 12.12 46.36 -37.42
CA ILE A 517 11.24 46.91 -38.45
C ILE A 517 10.01 47.44 -37.74
N TYR A 518 9.80 48.75 -37.76
CA TYR A 518 8.51 49.36 -37.43
C TYR A 518 7.59 49.26 -38.65
N PRO A 519 6.33 48.83 -38.51
CA PRO A 519 5.31 49.08 -39.52
C PRO A 519 4.88 50.55 -39.43
N GLU A 520 4.83 51.22 -40.58
CA GLU A 520 4.14 52.50 -40.74
C GLU A 520 2.65 52.33 -40.46
N ASP A 521 2.13 53.21 -39.60
CA ASP A 521 0.71 53.47 -39.41
C ASP A 521 0.10 54.09 -40.67
N GLY A 522 -1.08 53.61 -41.04
CA GLY A 522 -1.94 54.17 -42.07
C GLY A 522 -3.41 54.05 -41.69
N ASP A 523 -3.90 55.06 -40.97
CA ASP A 523 -5.28 55.55 -40.85
C ASP A 523 -6.46 54.57 -40.64
N GLY A 524 -6.94 54.57 -39.38
CA GLY A 524 -8.17 55.29 -39.03
C GLY A 524 -9.53 54.65 -39.37
N ARG A 525 -10.24 54.17 -38.33
CA ARG A 525 -11.55 54.70 -37.84
C ARG A 525 -12.26 53.77 -36.85
N GLN A 526 -12.54 54.35 -35.67
CA GLN A 526 -13.73 54.24 -34.80
C GLN A 526 -14.30 52.88 -34.36
N GLY A 527 -14.41 52.74 -33.02
CA GLY A 527 -15.53 52.04 -32.35
C GLY A 527 -15.14 51.30 -31.06
N PRO A 528 -15.69 51.66 -29.87
CA PRO A 528 -15.47 50.93 -28.60
C PRO A 528 -16.65 49.97 -28.31
N PRO A 529 -16.77 49.42 -27.09
CA PRO A 529 -16.13 48.22 -26.57
C PRO A 529 -17.16 47.09 -26.36
N PHE A 530 -16.77 45.81 -26.27
CA PHE A 530 -17.65 44.81 -25.67
C PHE A 530 -16.92 43.78 -24.80
N ARG A 531 -17.14 43.97 -23.50
CA ARG A 531 -17.06 42.99 -22.43
C ARG A 531 -18.20 41.99 -22.59
N ARG A 532 -17.94 40.69 -22.47
CA ARG A 532 -19.00 39.70 -22.22
C ARG A 532 -18.49 38.60 -21.30
N ASP A 533 -18.90 38.69 -20.05
CA ASP A 533 -19.05 37.56 -19.15
C ASP A 533 -20.10 36.59 -19.72
N GLY A 534 -19.93 35.28 -19.46
CA GLY A 534 -20.91 34.28 -19.87
C GLY A 534 -20.57 32.87 -19.38
N ASN A 535 -20.95 32.59 -18.13
CA ASN A 535 -21.16 31.24 -17.59
C ASN A 535 -22.35 30.54 -18.29
N ALA A 536 -22.22 29.23 -18.52
CA ALA A 536 -23.26 28.17 -18.40
C ALA A 536 -22.55 26.81 -18.64
N LEU A 537 -22.57 25.79 -17.75
CA LEU A 537 -23.68 24.86 -17.40
C LEU A 537 -24.26 24.23 -18.68
N GLU A 538 -24.34 22.92 -18.96
CA GLU A 538 -24.47 21.62 -18.24
C GLU A 538 -23.80 20.54 -19.14
N GLY A 539 -23.50 19.29 -18.76
CA GLY A 539 -24.28 18.42 -17.90
C GLY A 539 -23.63 17.06 -17.61
N SER A 540 -24.27 16.44 -16.64
CA SER A 540 -23.98 15.24 -15.85
C SER A 540 -23.87 13.92 -16.59
N VAL A 541 -23.06 13.00 -16.04
CA VAL A 541 -23.48 11.61 -15.77
C VAL A 541 -22.91 11.16 -14.40
N HIS A 542 -23.83 10.75 -13.52
CA HIS A 542 -23.64 10.18 -12.18
C HIS A 542 -23.24 8.68 -12.26
N PRO A 543 -22.68 8.05 -11.19
CA PRO A 543 -23.55 7.52 -10.12
C PRO A 543 -23.05 7.65 -8.67
N ALA A 544 -24.05 7.91 -7.80
CA ALA A 544 -24.36 7.35 -6.46
C ALA A 544 -23.25 7.31 -5.38
N TYR A 545 -23.19 8.22 -4.39
CA TYR A 545 -24.04 8.45 -3.19
C TYR A 545 -23.96 7.33 -2.11
N VAL A 546 -23.27 7.63 -1.01
CA VAL A 546 -23.59 7.13 0.34
C VAL A 546 -23.71 8.36 1.24
N GLU A 547 -24.83 8.38 1.95
CA GLU A 547 -25.46 9.50 2.66
C GLU A 547 -24.78 9.74 4.02
N ARG A 548 -24.32 10.99 4.26
CA ARG A 548 -23.77 11.45 5.53
C ARG A 548 -24.86 12.24 6.24
N LYS A 549 -25.24 11.80 7.44
CA LYS A 549 -26.20 12.49 8.29
C LYS A 549 -25.42 13.25 9.35
N ASP A 550 -25.40 14.56 9.22
CA ASP A 550 -24.86 15.47 10.22
C ASP A 550 -25.84 15.59 11.39
N SER A 551 -25.31 15.59 12.61
CA SER A 551 -26.00 16.06 13.80
C SER A 551 -25.02 16.91 14.60
N ASP A 552 -25.37 18.18 14.69
CA ASP A 552 -24.71 19.25 15.43
C ASP A 552 -24.79 19.07 16.95
N ASP A 553 -23.93 19.87 17.61
CA ASP A 553 -23.96 20.37 18.98
C ASP A 553 -23.55 19.43 20.13
N SER A 554 -22.32 19.63 20.62
CA SER A 554 -22.13 20.23 21.94
C SER A 554 -20.67 20.61 22.24
N SER A 555 -20.54 21.84 22.73
CA SER A 555 -19.35 22.54 23.19
C SER A 555 -18.61 21.85 24.34
N VAL A 556 -17.27 21.77 24.27
CA VAL A 556 -16.42 21.57 25.46
C VAL A 556 -15.22 22.52 25.43
N SER A 557 -15.12 23.27 26.52
CA SER A 557 -14.10 24.26 26.85
C SER A 557 -12.71 23.64 27.05
N THR A 558 -11.71 24.30 26.49
CA THR A 558 -10.28 24.07 26.75
C THR A 558 -9.88 24.68 28.09
N THR A 559 -9.46 23.85 29.04
CA THR A 559 -8.71 24.30 30.22
C THR A 559 -7.32 23.70 30.16
N THR A 560 -6.34 24.54 29.87
CA THR A 560 -4.91 24.29 30.04
C THR A 560 -4.58 24.16 31.53
N ALA A 561 -3.87 23.11 31.92
CA ALA A 561 -3.12 23.09 33.17
C ALA A 561 -1.80 22.33 32.99
N SER A 562 -0.74 23.09 33.22
CA SER A 562 0.65 22.70 33.39
C SER A 562 0.88 21.96 34.70
N SER A 563 1.60 20.83 34.65
CA SER A 563 2.60 20.41 35.64
C SER A 563 3.35 19.19 35.12
#